data_AF-A0A2N1I7E9-F1
#
_entry.id   AF-A0A2N1I7E9-F1
#
_cell.length_a   1.000
_cell.length_b   1.000
_cell.length_c   1.000
_cell.angle_alpha   90.00
_cell.angle_beta   90.00
_cell.angle_gamma   90.00
#
_symmetry.space_group_name_H-M   'P 1'
#
loop_
_entity.id
_entity.type
_entity.pdbx_description
1 polymer ?
#
loop_
_entity_poly.entity_id
_entity_poly.type
_entity_poly.pdbx_seq_one_letter_code
_entity_poly.pdbx_strand_id
1 'polypeptide(L)'
;MDKIPGQNENTVPVVEPNKLETEHGVVVKTKSIDVHSLPQKKRLLESEKDSKSPPLDKQPLDESWLLLSQDWQSQPYEKTDIPALLKQTKKRTLLAKSLLVIDVIATLGLIIALLVVLYQGGWGTATIAYLAFGSIMSVAFVYYEIKIRLRIWQQSCDSPDKAVANAIAGVKSSISYIKLIKLSCWLLLPVVNWYVYVMIEESEKSPWPPFFAINTFIIIMWLITHWFHKKRARELSQLTAV
;
A
#
# COMPACT_ATOMS: atom_id res chain seq x y z
N MET A 1 -14.74 8.87 -55.15
CA MET A 1 -15.43 7.63 -54.74
C MET A 1 -15.96 7.85 -53.35
N ASP A 2 -17.27 7.91 -53.30
CA ASP A 2 -18.13 8.38 -52.23
C ASP A 2 -18.30 7.33 -51.11
N LYS A 3 -18.48 7.79 -49.86
CA LYS A 3 -19.70 7.57 -49.06
C LYS A 3 -19.57 8.00 -47.58
N ILE A 4 -20.70 8.48 -47.09
CA ILE A 4 -21.06 9.04 -45.78
C ILE A 4 -21.14 7.94 -44.71
N PRO A 5 -20.84 8.21 -43.42
CA PRO A 5 -21.31 7.38 -42.31
C PRO A 5 -22.46 8.09 -41.59
N GLY A 6 -23.67 7.54 -41.76
CA GLY A 6 -24.87 7.96 -41.06
C GLY A 6 -25.90 6.84 -41.03
N GLN A 7 -26.14 6.33 -39.83
CA GLN A 7 -27.37 5.68 -39.34
C GLN A 7 -27.77 4.25 -39.76
N ASN A 8 -27.78 3.41 -38.70
CA ASN A 8 -28.84 2.48 -38.28
C ASN A 8 -28.87 1.06 -38.87
N GLU A 9 -28.41 0.08 -38.08
CA GLU A 9 -29.21 -1.13 -37.88
C GLU A 9 -28.96 -1.73 -36.49
N ASN A 10 -30.04 -2.17 -35.86
CA ASN A 10 -30.12 -2.72 -34.52
C ASN A 10 -29.51 -4.13 -34.47
N THR A 11 -28.47 -4.34 -33.67
CA THR A 11 -28.13 -5.69 -33.22
C THR A 11 -27.67 -5.63 -31.76
N VAL A 12 -28.62 -5.84 -30.85
CA VAL A 12 -28.31 -6.18 -29.46
C VAL A 12 -27.72 -7.59 -29.48
N PRO A 13 -26.50 -7.84 -28.97
CA PRO A 13 -26.03 -9.19 -28.82
C PRO A 13 -26.86 -9.86 -27.71
N VAL A 14 -27.57 -10.92 -28.08
CA VAL A 14 -28.20 -11.85 -27.14
C VAL A 14 -27.08 -12.50 -26.35
N VAL A 15 -26.91 -12.07 -25.10
CA VAL A 15 -25.95 -12.68 -24.16
C VAL A 15 -26.63 -13.90 -23.54
N GLU A 16 -26.09 -15.09 -23.82
CA GLU A 16 -26.46 -16.32 -23.11
C GLU A 16 -26.25 -16.15 -21.59
N PRO A 17 -27.18 -16.61 -20.74
CA PRO A 17 -27.21 -16.25 -19.32
C PRO A 17 -26.23 -17.03 -18.42
N ASN A 18 -25.26 -17.75 -18.98
CA ASN A 18 -24.43 -18.68 -18.19
C ASN A 18 -22.93 -18.58 -18.50
N LYS A 19 -22.31 -17.45 -18.14
CA LYS A 19 -20.98 -17.39 -17.51
C LYS A 19 -20.52 -15.93 -17.42
N LEU A 20 -20.43 -15.43 -16.20
CA LEU A 20 -19.60 -14.27 -15.88
C LEU A 20 -18.45 -14.79 -15.01
N GLU A 21 -17.32 -15.06 -15.66
CA GLU A 21 -16.06 -15.37 -14.96
C GLU A 21 -15.40 -14.06 -14.54
N THR A 22 -15.14 -13.92 -13.24
CA THR A 22 -14.21 -12.93 -12.70
C THR A 22 -12.99 -13.69 -12.15
N GLU A 23 -11.79 -13.19 -12.45
CA GLU A 23 -10.51 -13.89 -12.29
C GLU A 23 -10.10 -14.24 -10.85
N HIS A 24 -10.86 -13.89 -9.82
CA HIS A 24 -10.59 -14.28 -8.43
C HIS A 24 -11.85 -14.84 -7.73
N GLY A 25 -12.23 -16.05 -8.13
CA GLY A 25 -12.74 -17.14 -7.28
C GLY A 25 -13.66 -16.82 -6.10
N VAL A 26 -14.90 -16.41 -6.37
CA VAL A 26 -16.08 -16.85 -5.60
C VAL A 26 -17.19 -17.20 -6.60
N VAL A 27 -17.47 -18.50 -6.76
CA VAL A 27 -18.61 -18.97 -7.56
C VAL A 27 -19.87 -18.78 -6.73
N VAL A 28 -20.55 -17.64 -6.91
CA VAL A 28 -21.90 -17.46 -6.36
C VAL A 28 -22.86 -18.14 -7.31
N LYS A 29 -23.38 -19.31 -6.89
CA LYS A 29 -24.46 -20.01 -7.61
C LYS A 29 -25.76 -19.23 -7.40
N THR A 30 -26.03 -18.24 -8.25
CA THR A 30 -27.33 -17.57 -8.27
C THR A 30 -28.38 -18.56 -8.75
N LYS A 31 -29.25 -19.01 -7.84
CA LYS A 31 -30.45 -19.75 -8.20
C LYS A 31 -31.36 -18.75 -8.91
N SER A 32 -31.61 -18.93 -10.20
CA SER A 32 -32.61 -18.16 -10.92
C SER A 32 -33.94 -18.30 -10.19
N ILE A 33 -34.50 -17.17 -9.76
CA ILE A 33 -35.83 -17.15 -9.17
C ILE A 33 -36.78 -17.42 -10.33
N ASP A 34 -37.40 -18.61 -10.32
CA ASP A 34 -38.39 -19.00 -11.31
C ASP A 34 -39.65 -18.15 -11.08
N VAL A 35 -39.79 -17.10 -11.89
CA VAL A 35 -40.88 -16.12 -11.82
C VAL A 35 -42.24 -16.79 -12.09
N HIS A 36 -42.27 -18.01 -12.64
CA HIS A 36 -43.48 -18.80 -12.86
C HIS A 36 -43.98 -19.56 -11.62
N SER A 37 -43.20 -19.59 -10.53
CA SER A 37 -43.61 -20.24 -9.27
C SER A 37 -44.36 -19.31 -8.30
N LEU A 38 -44.55 -18.03 -8.66
CA LEU A 38 -45.41 -17.11 -7.90
C LEU A 38 -46.88 -17.50 -8.09
N PRO A 39 -47.70 -17.55 -7.01
CA PRO A 39 -49.10 -17.95 -7.13
C PRO A 39 -49.86 -16.95 -7.99
N GLN A 40 -50.23 -17.40 -9.19
CA GLN A 40 -51.03 -16.64 -10.13
C GLN A 40 -52.44 -16.47 -9.54
N LYS A 41 -52.76 -15.24 -9.10
CA LYS A 41 -54.08 -14.85 -8.60
C LYS A 41 -55.15 -15.22 -9.63
N LYS A 42 -55.86 -16.33 -9.38
CA LYS A 42 -56.99 -16.81 -10.20
C LYS A 42 -58.03 -15.69 -10.31
N ARG A 43 -58.17 -15.17 -11.51
CA ARG A 43 -59.25 -14.27 -11.93
C ARG A 43 -60.48 -15.16 -12.17
N LEU A 44 -61.28 -15.44 -11.14
CA LEU A 44 -62.66 -15.90 -11.31
C LEU A 44 -63.56 -14.69 -11.08
N LEU A 45 -64.12 -14.22 -12.18
CA LEU A 45 -65.13 -13.18 -12.25
C LEU A 45 -66.45 -13.94 -12.40
N GLU A 46 -67.23 -14.03 -11.32
CA GLU A 46 -68.66 -14.26 -11.43
C GLU A 46 -69.36 -13.37 -10.40
N SER A 47 -70.43 -12.79 -10.90
CA SER A 47 -71.14 -11.61 -10.43
C SER A 47 -71.77 -11.80 -9.05
N GLU A 48 -71.45 -10.94 -8.09
CA GLU A 48 -72.48 -10.40 -7.20
C GLU A 48 -72.09 -9.02 -6.66
N LYS A 49 -73.07 -8.13 -6.78
CA LYS A 49 -73.04 -6.73 -6.41
C LYS A 49 -73.43 -6.67 -4.94
N ASP A 50 -72.48 -6.45 -4.03
CA ASP A 50 -72.86 -5.88 -2.74
C ASP A 50 -71.77 -5.06 -2.03
N SER A 51 -72.29 -4.10 -1.29
CA SER A 51 -71.65 -3.01 -0.57
C SER A 51 -70.54 -3.43 0.41
N LYS A 52 -69.36 -2.83 0.23
CA LYS A 52 -68.33 -2.40 1.22
C LYS A 52 -66.93 -2.66 0.68
N SER A 53 -66.30 -1.61 0.18
CA SER A 53 -64.84 -1.57 0.02
C SER A 53 -64.17 -1.67 1.40
N PRO A 54 -63.37 -2.70 1.71
CA PRO A 54 -62.39 -2.58 2.78
C PRO A 54 -61.22 -1.74 2.26
N PRO A 55 -60.69 -0.78 3.04
CA PRO A 55 -59.44 -0.15 2.69
C PRO A 55 -58.30 -1.15 2.95
N LEU A 56 -57.12 -0.84 2.39
CA LEU A 56 -55.83 -1.36 2.85
C LEU A 56 -55.49 -2.82 2.46
N ASP A 57 -54.60 -2.97 1.47
CA ASP A 57 -53.46 -3.91 1.62
C ASP A 57 -52.31 -3.60 0.64
N LYS A 58 -51.97 -2.30 0.47
CA LYS A 58 -50.73 -1.88 -0.22
C LYS A 58 -49.60 -1.54 0.76
N GLN A 59 -49.92 -1.52 2.05
CA GLN A 59 -49.02 -1.20 3.14
C GLN A 59 -47.93 -2.25 3.46
N PRO A 60 -48.15 -3.58 3.30
CA PRO A 60 -47.18 -4.55 3.81
C PRO A 60 -45.87 -4.56 3.01
N LEU A 61 -45.90 -4.18 1.73
CA LEU A 61 -44.70 -4.09 0.91
C LEU A 61 -43.86 -2.86 1.28
N ASP A 62 -44.50 -1.70 1.42
CA ASP A 62 -43.83 -0.45 1.78
C ASP A 62 -43.23 -0.52 3.19
N GLU A 63 -43.95 -1.11 4.15
CA GLU A 63 -43.45 -1.33 5.50
C GLU A 63 -42.26 -2.32 5.52
N SER A 64 -42.31 -3.37 4.69
CA SER A 64 -41.21 -4.32 4.56
C SER A 64 -39.97 -3.71 3.91
N TRP A 65 -40.14 -2.88 2.87
CA TRP A 65 -39.03 -2.14 2.25
C TRP A 65 -38.45 -1.09 3.19
N LEU A 66 -39.29 -0.43 3.99
CA LEU A 66 -38.85 0.56 4.97
C LEU A 66 -38.06 -0.12 6.09
N LEU A 67 -38.55 -1.25 6.62
CA LEU A 67 -37.81 -2.08 7.58
C LEU A 67 -36.49 -2.59 7.01
N LEU A 68 -36.47 -3.07 5.76
CA LEU A 68 -35.25 -3.53 5.10
C LEU A 68 -34.26 -2.37 4.89
N SER A 69 -34.75 -1.19 4.50
CA SER A 69 -33.91 0.00 4.31
C SER A 69 -33.33 0.51 5.63
N GLN A 70 -34.12 0.45 6.70
CA GLN A 70 -33.72 0.84 8.04
C GLN A 70 -32.74 -0.18 8.62
N ASP A 71 -32.96 -1.47 8.38
CA ASP A 71 -32.04 -2.54 8.73
C ASP A 71 -30.69 -2.36 8.00
N TRP A 72 -30.73 -2.15 6.68
CA TRP A 72 -29.57 -1.80 5.85
C TRP A 72 -28.82 -0.55 6.33
N GLN A 73 -29.54 0.49 6.76
CA GLN A 73 -28.93 1.71 7.32
C GLN A 73 -28.42 1.53 8.74
N SER A 74 -29.03 0.62 9.52
CA SER A 74 -28.68 0.33 10.90
C SER A 74 -27.55 -0.68 11.06
N GLN A 75 -27.15 -1.35 9.97
CA GLN A 75 -26.02 -2.26 9.99
C GLN A 75 -24.82 -1.51 10.59
N PRO A 76 -24.24 -2.02 11.69
CA PRO A 76 -23.07 -1.43 12.29
C PRO A 76 -21.90 -1.70 11.34
N TYR A 77 -21.66 -0.79 10.39
CA TYR A 77 -20.39 -0.77 9.70
C TYR A 77 -19.39 -0.11 10.63
N GLU A 78 -18.30 -0.83 10.92
CA GLU A 78 -17.14 -0.24 11.57
C GLU A 78 -16.64 0.87 10.65
N LYS A 79 -17.03 2.12 10.95
CA LYS A 79 -16.60 3.30 10.20
C LYS A 79 -15.13 3.51 10.51
N THR A 80 -14.27 2.71 9.90
CA THR A 80 -12.88 3.11 9.78
C THR A 80 -12.91 4.42 9.00
N ASP A 81 -12.39 5.50 9.58
CA ASP A 81 -12.39 6.83 8.95
C ASP A 81 -11.54 6.81 7.67
N ILE A 82 -12.11 6.34 6.57
CA ILE A 82 -11.52 6.29 5.23
C ILE A 82 -10.89 7.63 4.83
N PRO A 83 -11.53 8.81 5.04
CA PRO A 83 -10.89 10.08 4.72
C PRO A 83 -9.65 10.36 5.58
N ALA A 84 -9.67 9.97 6.87
CA ALA A 84 -8.52 10.14 7.75
C ALA A 84 -7.38 9.20 7.34
N LEU A 85 -7.69 7.94 6.99
CA LEU A 85 -6.72 6.98 6.47
C LEU A 85 -6.10 7.42 5.15
N LEU A 86 -6.89 7.95 4.22
CA LEU A 86 -6.37 8.48 2.95
C LEU A 86 -5.43 9.67 3.20
N LYS A 87 -5.82 10.62 4.05
CA LYS A 87 -4.97 11.77 4.42
C LYS A 87 -3.67 11.31 5.08
N GLN A 88 -3.77 10.34 5.99
CA GLN A 88 -2.60 9.77 6.67
C GLN A 88 -1.67 9.05 5.69
N THR A 89 -2.23 8.26 4.77
CA THR A 89 -1.48 7.54 3.73
C THR A 89 -0.78 8.51 2.78
N LYS A 90 -1.47 9.56 2.33
CA LYS A 90 -0.86 10.63 1.51
C LYS A 90 0.31 11.31 2.21
N LYS A 91 0.13 11.71 3.49
CA LYS A 91 1.22 12.30 4.27
C LYS A 91 2.40 11.34 4.43
N ARG A 92 2.15 10.07 4.69
CA ARG A 92 3.20 9.03 4.80
C ARG A 92 3.95 8.84 3.48
N THR A 93 3.24 8.83 2.36
CA THR A 93 3.82 8.73 1.03
C THR A 93 4.69 9.95 0.71
N LEU A 94 4.25 11.15 1.07
CA LEU A 94 5.07 12.36 0.92
C LEU A 94 6.36 12.29 1.75
N LEU A 95 6.26 11.86 3.02
CA LEU A 95 7.45 11.67 3.87
C LEU A 95 8.40 10.60 3.32
N ALA A 96 7.86 9.51 2.77
CA ALA A 96 8.67 8.48 2.14
C ALA A 96 9.37 8.98 0.87
N LYS A 97 8.71 9.83 0.08
CA LYS A 97 9.32 10.49 -1.08
C LYS A 97 10.42 11.46 -0.67
N SER A 98 10.19 12.28 0.35
CA SER A 98 11.23 13.21 0.83
C SER A 98 12.45 12.47 1.37
N LEU A 99 12.25 11.35 2.09
CA LEU A 99 13.36 10.51 2.56
C LEU A 99 14.19 9.98 1.37
N LEU A 100 13.51 9.44 0.36
CA LEU A 100 14.17 8.93 -0.85
C LEU A 100 14.98 10.01 -1.57
N VAL A 101 14.47 11.25 -1.64
CA VAL A 101 15.22 12.38 -2.22
C VAL A 101 16.50 12.66 -1.42
N ILE A 102 16.43 12.61 -0.08
CA ILE A 102 17.60 12.80 0.78
C ILE A 102 18.64 11.69 0.53
N ASP A 103 18.21 10.43 0.42
CA ASP A 103 19.11 9.31 0.15
C ASP A 103 19.77 9.41 -1.25
N VAL A 104 19.03 9.87 -2.26
CA VAL A 104 19.59 10.17 -3.59
C VAL A 104 20.60 11.33 -3.54
N ILE A 105 20.34 12.39 -2.77
CA ILE A 105 21.30 13.49 -2.61
C ILE A 105 22.55 13.00 -1.87
N ALA A 106 22.39 12.17 -0.83
CA ALA A 106 23.51 11.61 -0.08
C ALA A 106 24.40 10.69 -0.94
N THR A 107 23.81 9.84 -1.79
CA THR A 107 24.56 9.03 -2.76
C THR A 107 25.34 9.88 -3.75
N LEU A 108 24.72 10.92 -4.32
CA LEU A 108 25.41 11.86 -5.21
C LEU A 108 26.56 12.58 -4.48
N GLY A 109 26.34 12.99 -3.23
CA GLY A 109 27.38 13.57 -2.39
C GLY A 109 28.57 12.64 -2.18
N LEU A 110 28.35 11.35 -1.94
CA LEU A 110 29.42 10.34 -1.83
C LEU A 110 30.20 10.17 -3.14
N ILE A 111 29.52 10.17 -4.28
CA ILE A 111 30.17 10.09 -5.59
C ILE A 111 31.04 11.33 -5.84
N ILE A 112 30.52 12.53 -5.56
CA ILE A 112 31.28 13.78 -5.70
C ILE A 112 32.49 13.78 -4.75
N ALA A 113 32.30 13.36 -3.50
CA ALA A 113 33.40 13.26 -2.53
C ALA A 113 34.50 12.30 -3.04
N LEU A 114 34.13 11.16 -3.63
CA LEU A 114 35.08 10.24 -4.23
C LEU A 114 35.87 10.87 -5.37
N LEU A 115 35.22 11.63 -6.26
CA LEU A 115 35.90 12.34 -7.35
C LEU A 115 36.88 13.40 -6.84
N VAL A 116 36.48 14.16 -5.82
CA VAL A 116 37.33 15.19 -5.20
C VAL A 116 38.57 14.54 -4.55
N VAL A 117 38.38 13.45 -3.83
CA VAL A 117 39.47 12.70 -3.18
C VAL A 117 40.45 12.15 -4.22
N LEU A 118 39.95 11.58 -5.32
CA LEU A 118 40.79 11.10 -6.42
C LEU A 118 41.55 12.22 -7.14
N TYR A 119 40.95 13.40 -7.26
CA TYR A 119 41.60 14.56 -7.88
C TYR A 119 42.73 15.15 -7.02
N GLN A 120 42.54 15.22 -5.70
CA GLN A 120 43.52 15.81 -4.79
C GLN A 120 44.74 14.90 -4.52
N GLY A 121 44.61 13.58 -4.71
CA GLY A 121 45.73 12.62 -4.69
C GLY A 121 46.48 12.46 -3.36
N GLY A 122 46.14 13.21 -2.31
CA GLY A 122 46.85 13.22 -1.02
C GLY A 122 46.17 12.46 0.12
N TRP A 123 45.13 11.67 -0.17
CA TRP A 123 44.36 10.93 0.83
C TRP A 123 44.86 9.49 0.94
N GLY A 124 44.85 8.93 2.16
CA GLY A 124 45.30 7.57 2.43
C GLY A 124 44.53 6.52 1.59
N THR A 125 45.23 5.48 1.13
CA THR A 125 44.68 4.42 0.27
C THR A 125 43.46 3.76 0.91
N ALA A 126 43.47 3.59 2.24
CA ALA A 126 42.31 3.11 2.98
C ALA A 126 41.09 4.02 2.76
N THR A 127 41.20 5.32 2.99
CA THR A 127 40.09 6.27 2.78
C THR A 127 39.48 6.16 1.39
N ILE A 128 40.31 6.06 0.36
CA ILE A 128 39.86 5.95 -1.04
C ILE A 128 39.09 4.63 -1.25
N ALA A 129 39.64 3.51 -0.78
CA ALA A 129 39.03 2.19 -0.95
C ALA A 129 37.67 2.10 -0.23
N TYR A 130 37.57 2.60 1.00
CA TYR A 130 36.31 2.61 1.74
C TYR A 130 35.29 3.60 1.19
N LEU A 131 35.72 4.75 0.69
CA LEU A 131 34.84 5.72 0.05
C LEU A 131 34.30 5.16 -1.27
N ALA A 132 35.12 4.44 -2.05
CA ALA A 132 34.69 3.75 -3.25
C ALA A 132 33.69 2.61 -2.93
N PHE A 133 34.01 1.76 -1.95
CA PHE A 133 33.11 0.71 -1.49
C PHE A 133 31.79 1.29 -0.95
N GLY A 134 31.86 2.33 -0.14
CA GLY A 134 30.71 3.04 0.41
C GLY A 134 29.84 3.66 -0.68
N SER A 135 30.43 4.25 -1.72
CA SER A 135 29.72 4.79 -2.88
C SER A 135 28.95 3.70 -3.63
N ILE A 136 29.59 2.58 -3.94
CA ILE A 136 28.96 1.42 -4.61
C ILE A 136 27.82 0.86 -3.77
N MET A 137 28.07 0.63 -2.47
CA MET A 137 27.06 0.11 -1.54
C MET A 137 25.87 1.08 -1.38
N SER A 138 26.12 2.37 -1.39
CA SER A 138 25.09 3.41 -1.29
C SER A 138 24.19 3.42 -2.53
N VAL A 139 24.76 3.29 -3.74
CA VAL A 139 23.99 3.14 -4.98
C VAL A 139 23.12 1.88 -4.95
N ALA A 140 23.69 0.74 -4.52
CA ALA A 140 22.93 -0.50 -4.37
C ALA A 140 21.79 -0.35 -3.36
N PHE A 141 22.03 0.31 -2.23
CA PHE A 141 21.01 0.59 -1.21
C PHE A 141 19.85 1.42 -1.78
N VAL A 142 20.13 2.53 -2.45
CA VAL A 142 19.11 3.40 -3.07
C VAL A 142 18.33 2.67 -4.15
N TYR A 143 18.99 1.82 -4.95
CA TYR A 143 18.30 0.97 -5.94
C TYR A 143 17.25 0.06 -5.29
N TYR A 144 17.60 -0.64 -4.21
CA TYR A 144 16.65 -1.49 -3.49
C TYR A 144 15.54 -0.69 -2.81
N GLU A 145 15.85 0.48 -2.26
CA GLU A 145 14.85 1.37 -1.68
C GLU A 145 13.81 1.81 -2.71
N ILE A 146 14.26 2.31 -3.87
CA ILE A 146 13.38 2.68 -4.98
C ILE A 146 12.52 1.49 -5.39
N LYS A 147 13.12 0.30 -5.56
CA LYS A 147 12.41 -0.91 -5.97
C LYS A 147 11.29 -1.31 -5.00
N ILE A 148 11.52 -1.20 -3.69
CA ILE A 148 10.53 -1.54 -2.65
C ILE A 148 9.36 -0.53 -2.63
N ARG A 149 9.65 0.77 -2.83
CA ARG A 149 8.64 1.84 -2.74
C ARG A 149 7.86 2.06 -4.04
N LEU A 150 8.51 1.96 -5.19
CA LEU A 150 7.91 2.23 -6.50
C LEU A 150 6.74 1.31 -6.78
N ARG A 151 6.86 0.02 -6.47
CA ARG A 151 5.79 -0.99 -6.65
C ARG A 151 4.51 -0.58 -5.92
N ILE A 152 4.63 -0.04 -4.70
CA ILE A 152 3.46 0.37 -3.92
C ILE A 152 2.89 1.69 -4.40
N TRP A 153 3.75 2.64 -4.78
CA TRP A 153 3.29 3.92 -5.31
C TRP A 153 2.52 3.77 -6.63
N GLN A 154 2.89 2.80 -7.47
CA GLN A 154 2.14 2.47 -8.69
C GLN A 154 0.77 1.83 -8.39
N GLN A 155 0.69 1.03 -7.32
CA GLN A 155 -0.55 0.34 -6.92
C GLN A 155 -1.53 1.24 -6.13
N SER A 156 -1.05 2.35 -5.58
CA SER A 156 -1.83 3.24 -4.72
C SER A 156 -2.81 4.10 -5.53
N CYS A 157 -4.00 3.58 -5.80
CA CYS A 157 -5.12 4.35 -6.34
C CYS A 157 -5.84 5.16 -5.24
N ASP A 158 -6.24 6.40 -5.52
CA ASP A 158 -6.95 7.28 -4.58
C ASP A 158 -8.42 6.89 -4.32
N SER A 159 -8.87 5.73 -4.79
CA SER A 159 -10.24 5.23 -4.60
C SER A 159 -10.53 4.82 -3.15
N PRO A 160 -11.65 5.26 -2.55
CA PRO A 160 -12.01 4.91 -1.16
C PRO A 160 -12.13 3.39 -0.95
N ASP A 161 -12.64 2.66 -1.94
CA ASP A 161 -12.83 1.20 -1.87
C ASP A 161 -11.52 0.41 -1.76
N LYS A 162 -10.40 1.02 -2.16
CA LYS A 162 -9.05 0.42 -2.06
C LYS A 162 -8.20 1.05 -0.96
N ALA A 163 -8.75 1.96 -0.15
CA ALA A 163 -7.99 2.72 0.84
C ALA A 163 -7.34 1.80 1.90
N VAL A 164 -8.07 0.81 2.39
CA VAL A 164 -7.56 -0.16 3.39
C VAL A 164 -6.49 -1.06 2.77
N ALA A 165 -6.74 -1.61 1.58
CA ALA A 165 -5.77 -2.43 0.86
C ALA A 165 -4.46 -1.67 0.56
N ASN A 166 -4.57 -0.40 0.16
CA ASN A 166 -3.41 0.47 -0.08
C ASN A 166 -2.66 0.80 1.22
N ALA A 167 -3.37 1.01 2.33
CA ALA A 167 -2.77 1.23 3.64
C ALA A 167 -2.00 -0.02 4.12
N ILE A 168 -2.57 -1.21 3.98
CA ILE A 168 -1.91 -2.50 4.30
C ILE A 168 -0.65 -2.69 3.45
N ALA A 169 -0.76 -2.48 2.13
CA ALA A 169 0.36 -2.59 1.20
C ALA A 169 1.49 -1.59 1.55
N GLY A 170 1.12 -0.36 1.91
CA GLY A 170 2.04 0.67 2.40
C GLY A 170 2.77 0.27 3.69
N VAL A 171 2.05 -0.27 4.67
CA VAL A 171 2.65 -0.78 5.92
C VAL A 171 3.59 -1.96 5.63
N LYS A 172 3.19 -2.91 4.78
CA LYS A 172 4.02 -4.06 4.41
C LYS A 172 5.33 -3.64 3.72
N SER A 173 5.25 -2.69 2.79
CA SER A 173 6.44 -2.13 2.15
C SER A 173 7.33 -1.40 3.14
N SER A 174 6.76 -0.64 4.07
CA SER A 174 7.53 0.01 5.14
C SER A 174 8.26 -1.00 6.03
N ILE A 175 7.66 -2.16 6.33
CA ILE A 175 8.30 -3.24 7.09
C ILE A 175 9.45 -3.84 6.30
N SER A 176 9.26 -4.12 5.01
CA SER A 176 10.34 -4.61 4.14
C SER A 176 11.52 -3.64 4.06
N TYR A 177 11.23 -2.34 3.95
CA TYR A 177 12.26 -1.29 3.99
C TYR A 177 12.98 -1.23 5.35
N ILE A 178 12.26 -1.34 6.46
CA ILE A 178 12.85 -1.39 7.80
C ILE A 178 13.76 -2.62 7.97
N LYS A 179 13.38 -3.78 7.40
CA LYS A 179 14.22 -4.98 7.37
C LYS A 179 15.51 -4.74 6.57
N LEU A 180 15.42 -4.03 5.44
CA LEU A 180 16.58 -3.63 4.65
C LEU A 180 17.52 -2.76 5.49
N ILE A 181 17.02 -1.72 6.18
CA ILE A 181 17.85 -0.87 7.06
C ILE A 181 18.52 -1.70 8.16
N LYS A 182 17.78 -2.60 8.83
CA LYS A 182 18.35 -3.45 9.87
C LYS A 182 19.49 -4.32 9.34
N LEU A 183 19.31 -4.90 8.14
CA LEU A 183 20.35 -5.67 7.47
C LEU A 183 21.56 -4.79 7.15
N SER A 184 21.34 -3.59 6.62
CA SER A 184 22.38 -2.61 6.34
C SER A 184 23.16 -2.22 7.61
N CYS A 185 22.49 -2.00 8.75
CA CYS A 185 23.16 -1.74 10.02
C CYS A 185 24.05 -2.91 10.45
N TRP A 186 23.58 -4.15 10.28
CA TRP A 186 24.36 -5.34 10.59
C TRP A 186 25.59 -5.50 9.68
N LEU A 187 25.47 -5.16 8.40
CA LEU A 187 26.59 -5.17 7.45
C LEU A 187 27.56 -4.01 7.68
N LEU A 188 27.07 -2.84 8.09
CA LEU A 188 27.88 -1.65 8.36
C LEU A 188 28.76 -1.82 9.59
N LEU A 189 28.30 -2.50 10.65
CA LEU A 189 29.07 -2.69 11.88
C LEU A 189 30.49 -3.24 11.65
N PRO A 190 30.69 -4.41 11.02
CA PRO A 190 32.02 -4.94 10.78
C PRO A 190 32.83 -4.06 9.81
N VAL A 191 32.20 -3.50 8.78
CA VAL A 191 32.87 -2.67 7.77
C VAL A 191 33.43 -1.39 8.38
N VAL A 192 32.63 -0.67 9.18
CA VAL A 192 33.07 0.59 9.77
C VAL A 192 34.04 0.34 10.92
N ASN A 193 33.88 -0.74 11.70
CA ASN A 193 34.86 -1.09 12.72
C ASN A 193 36.21 -1.50 12.12
N TRP A 194 36.20 -2.21 10.98
CA TRP A 194 37.42 -2.51 10.21
C TRP A 194 38.08 -1.23 9.66
N TYR A 195 37.28 -0.27 9.18
CA TYR A 195 37.79 1.03 8.74
C TYR A 195 38.49 1.80 9.86
N VAL A 196 37.86 1.87 11.03
CA VAL A 196 38.44 2.52 12.20
C VAL A 196 39.75 1.84 12.57
N TYR A 197 39.81 0.50 12.56
CA TYR A 197 41.04 -0.25 12.82
C TYR A 197 42.18 0.15 11.86
N VAL A 198 41.94 0.18 10.55
CA VAL A 198 42.97 0.58 9.56
C VAL A 198 43.41 2.04 9.77
N MET A 199 42.47 2.93 10.10
CA MET A 199 42.78 4.33 10.38
C MET A 199 43.58 4.55 11.66
N ILE A 200 43.52 3.60 12.61
CA ILE A 200 44.34 3.63 13.82
C ILE A 200 45.79 3.28 13.49
N GLU A 201 46.03 2.37 12.55
CA GLU A 201 47.41 2.05 12.11
C GLU A 201 48.06 3.26 11.39
N GLU A 202 47.27 4.07 10.68
CA GLU A 202 47.74 5.28 9.99
C GLU A 202 47.83 6.52 10.91
N SER A 203 47.25 6.49 12.12
CA SER A 203 47.17 7.67 12.99
C SER A 203 47.74 7.43 14.39
N GLU A 204 48.59 8.34 14.87
CA GLU A 204 49.13 8.29 16.24
C GLU A 204 48.11 8.70 17.32
N LYS A 205 46.83 8.88 16.96
CA LYS A 205 45.78 9.35 17.87
C LYS A 205 45.11 8.19 18.58
N SER A 206 44.50 8.49 19.73
CA SER A 206 43.76 7.48 20.48
C SER A 206 42.63 6.86 19.64
N PRO A 207 42.56 5.52 19.55
CA PRO A 207 41.58 4.78 18.74
C PRO A 207 40.15 4.77 19.33
N TRP A 208 40.05 4.98 20.63
CA TRP A 208 38.83 4.73 21.39
C TRP A 208 37.69 5.72 21.11
N PRO A 209 37.94 7.05 21.01
CA PRO A 209 36.84 8.00 20.79
C PRO A 209 36.08 7.77 19.47
N PRO A 210 36.73 7.59 18.29
CA PRO A 210 36.02 7.28 17.05
C PRO A 210 35.23 5.98 17.12
N PHE A 211 35.81 4.95 17.75
CA PHE A 211 35.18 3.64 17.89
C PHE A 211 33.89 3.72 18.71
N PHE A 212 33.92 4.35 19.89
CA PHE A 212 32.72 4.53 20.71
C PHE A 212 31.67 5.40 20.02
N ALA A 213 32.08 6.49 19.37
CA ALA A 213 31.14 7.40 18.69
C ALA A 213 30.36 6.68 17.58
N ILE A 214 31.05 5.95 16.71
CA ILE A 214 30.45 5.23 15.58
C ILE A 214 29.54 4.11 16.06
N ASN A 215 30.02 3.26 16.98
CA ASN A 215 29.22 2.13 17.47
C ASN A 215 27.98 2.62 18.22
N THR A 216 28.09 3.67 19.03
CA THR A 216 26.94 4.30 19.71
C THR A 216 25.94 4.82 18.70
N PHE A 217 26.39 5.50 17.64
CA PHE A 217 25.53 6.00 16.58
C PHE A 217 24.78 4.86 15.87
N ILE A 218 25.47 3.77 15.51
CA ILE A 218 24.85 2.61 14.85
C ILE A 218 23.83 1.93 15.78
N ILE A 219 24.13 1.79 17.07
CA ILE A 219 23.21 1.23 18.06
C ILE A 219 21.95 2.11 18.18
N ILE A 220 22.10 3.43 18.28
CA ILE A 220 20.96 4.37 18.33
C ILE A 220 20.10 4.25 17.07
N MET A 221 20.72 4.26 15.88
CA MET A 221 20.01 4.06 14.60
C MET A 221 19.25 2.73 14.57
N TRP A 222 19.87 1.65 15.06
CA TRP A 222 19.25 0.34 15.11
C TRP A 222 18.06 0.32 16.08
N LEU A 223 18.18 0.93 17.26
CA LEU A 223 17.10 1.03 18.26
C LEU A 223 15.89 1.80 17.71
N ILE A 224 16.13 2.95 17.07
CA ILE A 224 15.07 3.75 16.42
C ILE A 224 14.38 2.91 15.34
N THR A 225 15.16 2.26 14.48
CA THR A 225 14.65 1.38 13.42
C THR A 225 13.86 0.21 13.99
N HIS A 226 14.30 -0.37 15.11
CA HIS A 226 13.61 -1.45 15.79
C HIS A 226 12.27 -1.00 16.39
N TRP A 227 12.25 0.18 17.02
CA TRP A 227 11.02 0.77 17.53
C TRP A 227 10.01 1.02 16.41
N PHE A 228 10.45 1.57 15.27
CA PHE A 228 9.61 1.73 14.08
C PHE A 228 9.09 0.39 13.54
N HIS A 229 9.92 -0.66 13.54
CA HIS A 229 9.48 -2.01 13.16
C HIS A 229 8.31 -2.49 14.01
N LYS A 230 8.43 -2.37 15.34
CA LYS A 230 7.40 -2.79 16.29
C LYS A 230 6.12 -1.97 16.11
N LYS A 231 6.25 -0.65 15.91
CA LYS A 231 5.11 0.23 15.61
C LYS A 231 4.38 -0.20 14.34
N ARG A 232 5.11 -0.47 13.25
CA ARG A 232 4.51 -0.89 11.97
C ARG A 232 3.87 -2.27 12.03
N ALA A 233 4.46 -3.20 12.77
CA ALA A 233 3.86 -4.51 12.97
C ALA A 233 2.50 -4.43 13.70
N ARG A 234 2.36 -3.54 14.69
CA ARG A 234 1.08 -3.30 15.38
C ARG A 234 0.04 -2.66 14.46
N GLU A 235 0.45 -1.67 13.65
CA GLU A 235 -0.45 -1.05 12.67
C GLU A 235 -0.94 -2.08 11.64
N LEU A 236 -0.08 -3.03 11.22
CA LEU A 236 -0.47 -4.11 10.32
C LEU A 236 -1.52 -5.03 10.95
N SER A 237 -1.33 -5.45 12.20
CA SER A 237 -2.30 -6.31 12.88
C SER A 237 -3.66 -5.62 13.08
N GLN A 238 -3.66 -4.30 13.32
CA GLN A 238 -4.90 -3.53 13.41
C GLN A 238 -5.63 -3.45 12.07
N LEU A 239 -4.91 -3.14 10.98
CA LEU A 239 -5.51 -3.01 9.65
C LEU A 239 -5.95 -4.34 9.04
N THR A 240 -5.42 -5.47 9.51
CA THR A 240 -5.80 -6.81 9.03
C THR A 240 -6.93 -7.42 9.87
N ALA A 241 -7.24 -6.84 11.03
CA ALA A 241 -8.35 -7.26 11.88
C ALA A 241 -9.68 -6.57 11.51
N VAL A 242 -9.62 -5.52 10.68
CA VAL A 242 -10.75 -4.83 10.03
C VAL A 242 -11.07 -5.54 8.72
#